data_AF-A0A3D1XL76-F1
#
_entry.id   AF-A0A3D1XL76-F1
#
_cell.length_a   1.000
_cell.length_b   1.000
_cell.length_c   1.000
_cell.angle_alpha   90.00
_cell.angle_beta   90.00
_cell.angle_gamma   90.00
#
_symmetry.space_group_name_H-M   'P 1'
#
loop_
_entity.id
_entity.type
_entity.pdbx_description
1 polymer ?
#
loop_
_entity_poly.entity_id
_entity_poly.type
_entity_poly.pdbx_seq_one_letter_code
_entity_poly.pdbx_strand_id
1 'polypeptide(L)'
;SLDFEAIEEIKSMKNRINQSLKVKKSGNIKLGFGGIREIEFFIQAYQLLFGGRDKELRTRGSLKALEVLKNKNIIVEEDYLCLSEAYIFLRHLENRVQITFGLQTHQLPENDEDRVVLAKKMRIEGKTMEELLVNLMKVYESHTSFVGKIYSEQFAEKEKREAAEKFSWEWEQSREGEILFSEEILASIPLIRDPIQAFRFLKAFRDGSTFSHPSEKSIKVFNFILPKIIDQCGRVPSPGAAIENLCRFVEATGARESFLNLFQENEKFLELLLVVFGGSGLLSQIIIQKPELVDVLTDMDAIYRFKTPEKITEDLDNELLAGTTLDEKSLILRRFKQAEELRIGVRYLIKEADLEGTLSDLSNLADVFLQAVFKLSCEEVNQKSDDPVAKN
;
A
#
# COMPACT_ATOMS: atom_id res chain seq x y z
N SER A 1 1.47 -15.82 8.53
CA SER A 1 0.70 -15.43 7.34
C SER A 1 -0.60 -14.79 7.78
N LEU A 2 -0.65 -13.46 7.79
CA LEU A 2 -1.86 -12.65 7.96
C LEU A 2 -1.86 -11.65 6.81
N ASP A 3 -2.37 -12.12 5.69
CA ASP A 3 -2.91 -11.39 4.54
C ASP A 3 -2.15 -10.11 4.13
N PHE A 4 -1.02 -10.31 3.44
CA PHE A 4 -0.44 -9.30 2.55
C PHE A 4 -1.48 -8.84 1.50
N GLU A 5 -2.35 -9.76 1.05
CA GLU A 5 -3.56 -9.45 0.26
C GLU A 5 -4.48 -8.45 0.97
N ALA A 6 -4.83 -8.64 2.25
CA ALA A 6 -5.69 -7.70 2.97
C ALA A 6 -5.04 -6.32 3.14
N ILE A 7 -3.71 -6.25 3.28
CA ILE A 7 -2.97 -4.99 3.34
C ILE A 7 -2.95 -4.29 1.97
N GLU A 8 -2.72 -5.02 0.88
CA GLU A 8 -2.90 -4.49 -0.48
C GLU A 8 -4.35 -4.08 -0.77
N GLU A 9 -5.34 -4.84 -0.30
CA GLU A 9 -6.75 -4.56 -0.52
C GLU A 9 -7.18 -3.30 0.25
N ILE A 10 -6.70 -3.09 1.49
CA ILE A 10 -6.88 -1.84 2.25
C ILE A 10 -6.16 -0.66 1.57
N LYS A 11 -4.97 -0.87 0.99
CA LYS A 11 -4.30 0.17 0.17
C LYS A 11 -5.05 0.45 -1.14
N SER A 12 -5.64 -0.56 -1.76
CA SER A 12 -6.50 -0.41 -2.95
C SER A 12 -7.77 0.37 -2.58
N MET A 13 -8.31 0.12 -1.39
CA MET A 13 -9.47 0.79 -0.80
C MET A 13 -9.18 2.29 -0.65
N LYS A 14 -8.08 2.62 0.05
CA LYS A 14 -7.55 3.98 0.23
C LYS A 14 -7.33 4.70 -1.12
N ASN A 15 -6.73 4.03 -2.10
CA ASN A 15 -6.48 4.63 -3.42
C ASN A 15 -7.78 4.83 -4.25
N ARG A 16 -8.76 3.94 -4.13
CA ARG A 16 -10.05 4.03 -4.82
C ARG A 16 -10.97 5.11 -4.23
N ILE A 17 -10.96 5.33 -2.90
CA ILE A 17 -11.58 6.52 -2.26
C ILE A 17 -10.97 7.81 -2.82
N ASN A 18 -9.63 7.90 -2.83
CA ASN A 18 -8.93 9.08 -3.32
C ASN A 18 -9.12 9.34 -4.83
N GLN A 19 -9.42 8.30 -5.62
CA GLN A 19 -9.80 8.44 -7.04
C GLN A 19 -11.27 8.85 -7.23
N SER A 20 -12.22 8.31 -6.46
CA SER A 20 -13.65 8.65 -6.61
C SER A 20 -13.92 10.13 -6.32
N LEU A 21 -13.20 10.71 -5.35
CA LEU A 21 -13.27 12.13 -5.02
C LEU A 21 -12.73 13.04 -6.14
N LYS A 22 -11.77 12.57 -6.96
CA LYS A 22 -11.07 13.39 -7.96
C LYS A 22 -11.67 13.36 -9.37
N VAL A 23 -12.60 12.45 -9.67
CA VAL A 23 -13.15 12.25 -11.03
C VAL A 23 -14.68 12.31 -11.03
N LYS A 24 -15.27 13.31 -10.36
CA LYS A 24 -16.72 13.57 -10.41
C LYS A 24 -17.12 14.23 -11.74
N LYS A 25 -17.24 13.43 -12.81
CA LYS A 25 -17.99 13.84 -14.02
C LYS A 25 -19.50 13.76 -13.72
N SER A 26 -20.20 14.88 -13.94
CA SER A 26 -21.66 14.92 -13.81
C SER A 26 -22.33 13.91 -14.76
N GLY A 27 -23.44 13.31 -14.33
CA GLY A 27 -24.26 12.41 -15.16
C GLY A 27 -23.75 10.98 -15.35
N ASN A 28 -22.67 10.55 -14.70
CA ASN A 28 -22.21 9.15 -14.79
C ASN A 28 -22.82 8.26 -13.70
N ILE A 29 -23.66 7.30 -14.08
CA ILE A 29 -24.46 6.45 -13.17
C ILE A 29 -23.58 5.52 -12.31
N LYS A 30 -22.43 5.10 -12.85
CA LYS A 30 -21.54 4.13 -12.19
C LYS A 30 -20.39 4.81 -11.43
N LEU A 31 -19.83 5.89 -11.98
CA LEU A 31 -18.61 6.53 -11.52
C LEU A 31 -18.83 7.91 -10.88
N GLY A 32 -20.02 8.48 -11.03
CA GLY A 32 -20.39 9.74 -10.40
C GLY A 32 -20.60 9.60 -8.89
N PHE A 33 -20.73 10.73 -8.22
CA PHE A 33 -21.07 10.82 -6.80
C PHE A 33 -22.37 10.06 -6.51
N GLY A 34 -22.38 9.23 -5.46
CA GLY A 34 -23.51 8.37 -5.13
C GLY A 34 -23.76 7.22 -6.09
N GLY A 35 -22.86 6.99 -7.05
CA GLY A 35 -23.01 5.99 -8.10
C GLY A 35 -22.84 4.56 -7.61
N ILE A 36 -23.15 3.61 -8.49
CA ILE A 36 -23.12 2.15 -8.21
C ILE A 36 -21.80 1.72 -7.57
N ARG A 37 -20.66 2.28 -8.02
CA ARG A 37 -19.33 1.95 -7.51
C ARG A 37 -19.15 2.31 -6.03
N GLU A 38 -19.77 3.39 -5.53
CA GLU A 38 -19.67 3.77 -4.11
C GLU A 38 -20.39 2.73 -3.23
N ILE A 39 -21.52 2.18 -3.68
CA ILE A 39 -22.23 1.08 -2.99
C ILE A 39 -21.44 -0.24 -3.05
N GLU A 40 -20.94 -0.62 -4.23
CA GLU A 40 -20.08 -1.81 -4.39
C GLU A 40 -18.84 -1.73 -3.49
N PHE A 41 -18.26 -0.54 -3.38
CA PHE A 41 -17.09 -0.27 -2.55
C PHE A 41 -17.41 -0.31 -1.05
N PHE A 42 -18.50 0.31 -0.62
CA PHE A 42 -18.98 0.27 0.77
C PHE A 42 -19.08 -1.18 1.24
N ILE A 43 -19.73 -2.02 0.45
CA ILE A 43 -19.86 -3.46 0.72
C ILE A 43 -18.48 -4.13 0.78
N GLN A 44 -17.64 -3.94 -0.25
CA GLN A 44 -16.29 -4.52 -0.30
C GLN A 44 -15.45 -4.14 0.93
N ALA A 45 -15.56 -2.90 1.42
CA ALA A 45 -14.84 -2.45 2.61
C ALA A 45 -15.16 -3.29 3.86
N TYR A 46 -16.44 -3.57 4.12
CA TYR A 46 -16.81 -4.45 5.25
C TYR A 46 -16.50 -5.93 4.99
N GLN A 47 -16.62 -6.40 3.74
CA GLN A 47 -16.21 -7.76 3.38
C GLN A 47 -14.71 -7.99 3.63
N LEU A 48 -13.87 -6.98 3.43
CA LEU A 48 -12.44 -7.03 3.71
C LEU A 48 -12.13 -6.91 5.21
N LEU A 49 -12.73 -5.94 5.90
CA LEU A 49 -12.51 -5.72 7.34
C LEU A 49 -12.97 -6.91 8.21
N PHE A 50 -14.04 -7.59 7.82
CA PHE A 50 -14.69 -8.60 8.67
C PHE A 50 -14.77 -9.99 8.04
N GLY A 51 -14.68 -10.13 6.72
CA GLY A 51 -14.77 -11.42 6.02
C GLY A 51 -13.66 -12.41 6.37
N GLY A 52 -12.49 -11.93 6.79
CA GLY A 52 -11.43 -12.78 7.35
C GLY A 52 -11.92 -13.62 8.54
N ARG A 53 -12.72 -13.01 9.44
CA ARG A 53 -13.27 -13.63 10.65
C ARG A 53 -14.66 -14.24 10.44
N ASP A 54 -15.48 -13.64 9.57
CA ASP A 54 -16.86 -14.06 9.33
C ASP A 54 -17.08 -14.54 7.88
N LYS A 55 -17.34 -15.83 7.72
CA LYS A 55 -17.49 -16.45 6.40
C LYS A 55 -18.79 -16.06 5.69
N GLU A 56 -19.82 -15.61 6.41
CA GLU A 56 -21.09 -15.21 5.78
C GLU A 56 -20.93 -13.90 5.00
N LEU A 57 -20.02 -13.03 5.45
CA LEU A 57 -19.67 -11.81 4.71
C LEU A 57 -18.91 -12.08 3.41
N ARG A 58 -18.39 -13.29 3.16
CA ARG A 58 -17.76 -13.68 1.88
C ARG A 58 -18.79 -13.99 0.77
N THR A 59 -20.05 -13.62 0.97
CA THR A 59 -21.14 -13.88 0.02
C THR A 59 -20.94 -13.12 -1.30
N ARG A 60 -21.35 -13.73 -2.41
CA ARG A 60 -21.30 -13.12 -3.74
C ARG A 60 -22.61 -12.37 -4.01
N GLY A 61 -22.50 -11.09 -4.37
CA GLY A 61 -23.61 -10.24 -4.79
C GLY A 61 -23.99 -9.17 -3.77
N SER A 62 -24.09 -7.92 -4.24
CA SER A 62 -24.20 -6.72 -3.41
C SER A 62 -25.40 -6.71 -2.45
N LEU A 63 -26.60 -7.02 -2.95
CA LEU A 63 -27.81 -7.01 -2.11
C LEU A 63 -27.75 -8.04 -0.98
N LYS A 64 -27.24 -9.25 -1.26
CA LYS A 64 -27.07 -10.29 -0.23
C LYS A 64 -25.98 -9.92 0.77
N ALA A 65 -24.94 -9.22 0.35
CA ALA A 65 -23.92 -8.72 1.27
C ALA A 65 -24.47 -7.61 2.19
N LEU A 66 -25.28 -6.67 1.66
CA LEU A 66 -26.00 -5.68 2.48
C LEU A 66 -26.93 -6.34 3.51
N GLU A 67 -27.67 -7.39 3.11
CA GLU A 67 -28.51 -8.17 4.01
C GLU A 67 -27.70 -8.83 5.14
N VAL A 68 -26.53 -9.41 4.85
CA VAL A 68 -25.65 -9.99 5.89
C VAL A 68 -25.08 -8.90 6.81
N LEU A 69 -24.70 -7.73 6.28
CA LEU A 69 -24.22 -6.60 7.09
C LEU A 69 -25.29 -6.13 8.07
N LYS A 70 -26.54 -6.01 7.61
CA LYS A 70 -27.69 -5.66 8.45
C LYS A 70 -28.01 -6.73 9.48
N ASN A 71 -28.05 -8.01 9.09
CA ASN A 71 -28.35 -9.12 10.01
C ASN A 71 -27.29 -9.29 11.11
N LYS A 72 -26.07 -8.77 10.89
CA LYS A 72 -24.99 -8.72 11.89
C LYS A 72 -24.91 -7.40 12.66
N ASN A 73 -25.86 -6.48 12.47
CA ASN A 73 -25.89 -5.14 13.05
C ASN A 73 -24.63 -4.31 12.77
N ILE A 74 -23.99 -4.53 11.61
CA ILE A 74 -22.83 -3.76 11.14
C ILE A 74 -23.30 -2.45 10.50
N ILE A 75 -24.49 -2.46 9.90
CA ILE A 75 -25.22 -1.30 9.40
C ILE A 75 -26.63 -1.30 10.00
N VAL A 76 -27.25 -0.12 10.11
CA VAL A 76 -28.64 0.01 10.59
C VAL A 76 -29.66 -0.37 9.50
N GLU A 77 -30.92 -0.58 9.88
CA GLU A 77 -31.99 -0.98 8.95
C GLU A 77 -32.24 0.10 7.89
N GLU A 78 -32.18 1.37 8.29
CA GLU A 78 -32.37 2.54 7.43
C GLU A 78 -31.31 2.58 6.32
N ASP A 79 -30.03 2.38 6.66
CA ASP A 79 -28.93 2.31 5.72
C ASP A 79 -29.09 1.12 4.76
N TYR A 80 -29.46 -0.05 5.29
CA TYR A 80 -29.71 -1.25 4.50
C TYR A 80 -30.79 -1.06 3.44
N LEU A 81 -31.95 -0.53 3.84
CA LEU A 81 -33.08 -0.29 2.95
C LEU A 81 -32.68 0.69 1.84
N CYS A 82 -32.17 1.86 2.23
CA CYS A 82 -31.87 2.92 1.28
C CYS A 82 -30.68 2.59 0.34
N LEU A 83 -29.65 1.88 0.80
CA LEU A 83 -28.57 1.37 -0.06
C LEU A 83 -29.08 0.30 -1.04
N SER A 84 -29.97 -0.59 -0.58
CA SER A 84 -30.55 -1.64 -1.43
C SER A 84 -31.45 -1.05 -2.52
N GLU A 85 -32.32 -0.10 -2.16
CA GLU A 85 -33.17 0.63 -3.11
C GLU A 85 -32.33 1.43 -4.12
N ALA A 86 -31.33 2.18 -3.65
CA ALA A 86 -30.43 2.93 -4.53
C ALA A 86 -29.67 2.01 -5.49
N TYR A 87 -29.15 0.88 -5.02
CA TYR A 87 -28.45 -0.09 -5.87
C TYR A 87 -29.38 -0.67 -6.95
N ILE A 88 -30.61 -1.07 -6.58
CA ILE A 88 -31.61 -1.57 -7.53
C ILE A 88 -31.98 -0.51 -8.56
N PHE A 89 -32.27 0.72 -8.12
CA PHE A 89 -32.62 1.83 -9.00
C PHE A 89 -31.50 2.15 -10.00
N LEU A 90 -30.27 2.34 -9.51
CA LEU A 90 -29.11 2.70 -10.33
C LEU A 90 -28.74 1.58 -11.31
N ARG A 91 -28.79 0.30 -10.90
CA ARG A 91 -28.56 -0.84 -11.82
C ARG A 91 -29.66 -0.97 -12.87
N HIS A 92 -30.92 -0.69 -12.53
CA HIS A 92 -31.99 -0.64 -13.52
C HIS A 92 -31.82 0.53 -14.51
N LEU A 93 -31.38 1.70 -14.03
CA LEU A 93 -31.11 2.88 -14.84
C LEU A 93 -29.94 2.63 -15.81
N GLU A 94 -28.82 2.11 -15.30
CA GLU A 94 -27.65 1.70 -16.09
C GLU A 94 -28.02 0.68 -17.17
N ASN A 95 -28.71 -0.42 -16.81
CA ASN A 95 -29.12 -1.44 -17.77
C ASN A 95 -30.04 -0.87 -18.85
N ARG A 96 -30.98 0.02 -18.49
CA ARG A 96 -31.90 0.67 -19.46
C ARG A 96 -31.18 1.64 -20.38
N VAL A 97 -30.16 2.34 -19.90
CA VAL A 97 -29.26 3.15 -20.74
C VAL A 97 -28.51 2.24 -21.73
N GLN A 98 -27.81 1.21 -21.26
CA GLN A 98 -27.04 0.30 -22.11
C GLN A 98 -27.90 -0.39 -23.19
N ILE A 99 -29.11 -0.86 -22.84
CA ILE A 99 -30.07 -1.46 -23.78
C ILE A 99 -30.55 -0.44 -24.83
N THR A 100 -30.67 0.85 -24.48
CA THR A 100 -31.21 1.87 -25.39
C THR A 100 -30.18 2.35 -26.41
N PHE A 101 -28.91 2.44 -26.03
CA PHE A 101 -27.84 2.96 -26.90
C PHE A 101 -26.94 1.88 -27.51
N GLY A 102 -27.16 0.60 -27.20
CA GLY A 102 -26.40 -0.53 -27.78
C GLY A 102 -24.90 -0.54 -27.44
N LEU A 103 -24.49 0.25 -26.44
CA LEU A 103 -23.10 0.51 -26.08
C LEU A 103 -22.91 0.35 -24.57
N GLN A 104 -21.69 0.05 -24.14
CA GLN A 104 -21.28 0.04 -22.72
C GLN A 104 -21.15 1.47 -22.14
N THR A 105 -22.12 2.34 -22.41
CA THR A 105 -22.16 3.68 -21.81
C THR A 105 -22.76 3.62 -20.41
N HIS A 106 -22.11 4.32 -19.48
CA HIS A 106 -22.58 4.55 -18.10
C HIS A 106 -23.05 6.00 -17.89
N GLN A 107 -23.10 6.79 -18.97
CA GLN A 107 -23.48 8.20 -18.96
C GLN A 107 -24.98 8.33 -19.21
N LEU A 108 -25.66 9.18 -18.44
CA LEU A 108 -27.02 9.60 -18.77
C LEU A 108 -27.05 10.29 -20.14
N PRO A 109 -28.13 10.14 -20.95
CA PRO A 109 -28.24 10.82 -22.22
C PRO A 109 -28.13 12.33 -22.06
N GLU A 110 -27.56 13.02 -23.04
CA GLU A 110 -27.47 14.49 -23.04
C GLU A 110 -28.77 15.12 -23.59
N ASN A 111 -29.46 14.44 -24.51
CA ASN A 111 -30.72 14.89 -25.11
C ASN A 111 -31.93 14.59 -24.21
N ASP A 112 -32.86 15.55 -24.13
CA ASP A 112 -34.05 15.41 -23.28
C ASP A 112 -35.08 14.40 -23.83
N GLU A 113 -35.18 14.22 -25.15
CA GLU A 113 -36.03 13.17 -25.76
C GLU A 113 -35.65 11.78 -25.24
N ASP A 114 -34.37 11.46 -25.27
CA ASP A 114 -33.79 10.22 -24.76
C ASP A 114 -34.02 10.06 -23.25
N ARG A 115 -33.88 11.14 -22.48
CA ARG A 115 -34.16 11.13 -21.04
C ARG A 115 -35.62 10.87 -20.72
N VAL A 116 -36.58 11.34 -21.52
CA VAL A 116 -38.00 11.01 -21.30
C VAL A 116 -38.34 9.59 -21.75
N VAL A 117 -37.71 9.07 -22.79
CA VAL A 117 -37.78 7.63 -23.11
C VAL A 117 -37.23 6.80 -21.94
N LEU A 118 -36.13 7.24 -21.32
CA LEU A 118 -35.56 6.61 -20.13
C LEU A 118 -36.49 6.73 -18.92
N ALA A 119 -37.08 7.91 -18.65
CA ALA A 119 -38.04 8.12 -17.56
C ALA A 119 -39.26 7.18 -17.67
N LYS A 120 -39.83 7.07 -18.88
CA LYS A 120 -40.93 6.13 -19.18
C LYS A 120 -40.50 4.68 -19.00
N LYS A 121 -39.31 4.28 -19.47
CA LYS A 121 -38.74 2.94 -19.23
C LYS A 121 -38.52 2.66 -17.74
N MET A 122 -38.12 3.67 -16.97
CA MET A 122 -37.97 3.64 -15.51
C MET A 122 -39.31 3.62 -14.75
N ARG A 123 -40.45 3.84 -15.43
CA ARG A 123 -41.79 4.00 -14.85
C ARG A 123 -41.91 5.20 -13.90
N ILE A 124 -41.18 6.28 -14.20
CA ILE A 124 -41.36 7.57 -13.53
C ILE A 124 -42.72 8.16 -13.91
N GLU A 125 -43.45 8.70 -12.93
CA GLU A 125 -44.73 9.37 -13.15
C GLU A 125 -44.54 10.79 -13.70
N GLY A 126 -45.43 11.19 -14.62
CA GLY A 126 -45.47 12.53 -15.20
C GLY A 126 -46.45 12.58 -16.38
N LYS A 127 -47.20 13.67 -16.49
CA LYS A 127 -48.17 13.93 -17.55
C LYS A 127 -47.55 14.71 -18.70
N THR A 128 -46.54 15.52 -18.43
CA THR A 128 -45.79 16.30 -19.45
C THR A 128 -44.37 15.77 -19.63
N MET A 129 -43.72 16.22 -20.72
CA MET A 129 -42.30 15.97 -20.99
C MET A 129 -41.41 16.47 -19.84
N GLU A 130 -41.65 17.70 -19.39
CA GLU A 130 -40.89 18.38 -18.35
C GLU A 130 -41.05 17.70 -16.98
N GLU A 131 -42.28 17.30 -16.61
CA GLU A 131 -42.53 16.55 -15.38
C GLU A 131 -41.73 15.24 -15.33
N LEU A 132 -41.66 14.51 -16.45
CA LEU A 132 -40.91 13.25 -16.52
C LEU A 132 -39.39 13.45 -16.38
N LEU A 133 -38.83 14.53 -16.94
CA LEU A 133 -37.41 14.89 -16.77
C LEU A 133 -37.09 15.24 -15.32
N VAL A 134 -37.88 16.16 -14.74
CA VAL A 134 -37.69 16.64 -13.36
C VAL A 134 -37.85 15.50 -12.38
N ASN A 135 -38.88 14.66 -12.53
CA ASN A 135 -39.09 13.53 -11.61
C ASN A 135 -38.01 12.45 -11.75
N LEU A 136 -37.50 12.17 -12.96
CA LEU A 136 -36.39 11.22 -13.15
C LEU A 136 -35.12 11.73 -12.45
N MET A 137 -34.75 12.99 -12.68
CA MET A 137 -33.58 13.60 -12.06
C MET A 137 -33.73 13.69 -10.54
N LYS A 138 -34.90 14.06 -10.03
CA LYS A 138 -35.18 14.11 -8.59
C LYS A 138 -34.99 12.75 -7.90
N VAL A 139 -35.47 11.66 -8.49
CA VAL A 139 -35.28 10.30 -7.92
C VAL A 139 -33.81 9.88 -8.00
N TYR A 140 -33.14 10.17 -9.12
CA TYR A 140 -31.70 9.90 -9.29
C TYR A 140 -30.85 10.67 -8.27
N GLU A 141 -31.09 11.98 -8.10
CA GLU A 141 -30.41 12.86 -7.15
C GLU A 141 -30.72 12.47 -5.70
N SER A 142 -31.93 12.00 -5.40
CA SER A 142 -32.29 11.49 -4.07
C SER A 142 -31.46 10.26 -3.69
N HIS A 143 -31.39 9.25 -4.57
CA HIS A 143 -30.60 8.05 -4.31
C HIS A 143 -29.09 8.35 -4.28
N THR A 144 -28.57 9.11 -5.23
CA THR A 144 -27.13 9.44 -5.30
C THR A 144 -26.69 10.34 -4.14
N SER A 145 -27.48 11.35 -3.75
CA SER A 145 -27.17 12.17 -2.58
C SER A 145 -27.18 11.36 -1.30
N PHE A 146 -28.08 10.38 -1.17
CA PHE A 146 -28.13 9.51 0.00
C PHE A 146 -26.94 8.54 0.07
N VAL A 147 -26.63 7.84 -1.04
CA VAL A 147 -25.44 6.96 -1.13
C VAL A 147 -24.17 7.76 -0.85
N GLY A 148 -24.03 8.92 -1.50
CA GLY A 148 -22.91 9.81 -1.30
C GLY A 148 -22.83 10.36 0.12
N LYS A 149 -23.97 10.55 0.81
CA LYS A 149 -24.04 10.91 2.23
C LYS A 149 -23.56 9.77 3.13
N ILE A 150 -24.09 8.55 3.02
CA ILE A 150 -23.61 7.39 3.79
C ILE A 150 -22.12 7.18 3.56
N TYR A 151 -21.68 7.21 2.31
CA TYR A 151 -20.27 7.09 1.95
C TYR A 151 -19.44 8.18 2.64
N SER A 152 -19.86 9.45 2.50
CA SER A 152 -19.16 10.56 3.16
C SER A 152 -19.18 10.45 4.69
N GLU A 153 -20.26 9.99 5.32
CA GLU A 153 -20.38 9.97 6.79
C GLU A 153 -19.67 8.78 7.43
N GLN A 154 -19.83 7.57 6.89
CA GLN A 154 -19.17 6.35 7.40
C GLN A 154 -17.65 6.40 7.17
N PHE A 155 -17.20 6.94 6.03
CA PHE A 155 -15.77 7.19 5.84
C PHE A 155 -15.31 8.43 6.62
N ALA A 156 -16.09 9.52 6.72
CA ALA A 156 -15.70 10.67 7.53
C ALA A 156 -15.73 10.44 9.05
N GLU A 157 -16.49 9.52 9.63
CA GLU A 157 -16.38 9.22 11.07
C GLU A 157 -15.17 8.36 11.41
N LYS A 158 -14.77 7.45 10.50
CA LYS A 158 -13.51 6.71 10.65
C LYS A 158 -12.31 7.62 10.38
N GLU A 159 -12.38 8.42 9.32
CA GLU A 159 -11.42 9.50 9.05
C GLU A 159 -11.41 10.57 10.15
N LYS A 160 -12.53 10.87 10.84
CA LYS A 160 -12.55 11.77 12.02
C LYS A 160 -12.19 11.10 13.34
N ARG A 161 -11.96 9.79 13.40
CA ARG A 161 -11.37 9.15 14.59
C ARG A 161 -9.88 8.97 14.39
N GLU A 162 -9.50 8.34 13.29
CA GLU A 162 -8.10 8.23 12.88
C GLU A 162 -7.49 9.62 12.62
N ALA A 163 -8.27 10.59 12.15
CA ALA A 163 -7.94 12.02 12.16
C ALA A 163 -8.94 12.85 13.01
N ALA A 164 -9.31 12.33 14.18
CA ALA A 164 -9.27 13.14 15.40
C ALA A 164 -7.85 13.02 15.95
N GLU A 165 -7.39 11.79 16.12
CA GLU A 165 -6.10 11.48 16.71
C GLU A 165 -4.93 11.96 15.84
N LYS A 166 -5.05 11.91 14.50
CA LYS A 166 -4.05 12.46 13.57
C LYS A 166 -4.20 13.97 13.29
N PHE A 167 -5.39 14.54 13.44
CA PHE A 167 -5.66 15.96 13.12
C PHE A 167 -5.53 16.86 14.36
N SER A 168 -5.76 16.34 15.56
CA SER A 168 -5.36 16.99 16.81
C SER A 168 -3.83 17.11 16.95
N TRP A 169 -3.04 16.44 16.10
CA TRP A 169 -1.60 16.67 15.97
C TRP A 169 -1.25 17.47 14.68
N GLU A 170 -1.88 17.19 13.53
CA GLU A 170 -1.59 17.91 12.27
C GLU A 170 -2.13 19.36 12.23
N TRP A 171 -3.25 19.69 12.89
CA TRP A 171 -3.82 21.05 12.84
C TRP A 171 -3.11 22.05 13.75
N GLU A 172 -2.41 21.58 14.79
CA GLU A 172 -1.61 22.43 15.68
C GLU A 172 -0.23 22.76 15.09
N GLN A 173 0.30 21.96 14.16
CA GLN A 173 1.52 22.30 13.39
C GLN A 173 1.25 23.10 12.11
N SER A 174 0.03 23.09 11.57
CA SER A 174 -0.31 23.74 10.29
C SER A 174 -0.41 25.28 10.32
N ARG A 175 0.26 25.96 11.27
CA ARG A 175 0.47 27.42 11.27
C ARG A 175 1.92 27.88 11.43
N GLU A 176 2.90 26.98 11.45
CA GLU A 176 4.33 27.34 11.37
C GLU A 176 5.00 26.69 10.16
N GLY A 177 5.00 27.43 9.04
CA GLY A 177 5.90 27.21 7.90
C GLY A 177 5.59 26.00 7.01
N GLU A 178 5.20 26.25 5.76
CA GLU A 178 5.67 25.37 4.69
C GLU A 178 7.21 25.37 4.74
N ILE A 179 7.82 24.21 5.03
CA ILE A 179 9.27 24.03 4.94
C ILE A 179 9.65 24.16 3.46
N LEU A 180 9.96 25.39 3.05
CA LEU A 180 10.43 25.76 1.72
C LEU A 180 11.66 24.93 1.39
N PHE A 181 11.54 23.91 0.52
CA PHE A 181 12.66 23.03 0.16
C PHE A 181 13.84 23.84 -0.42
N SER A 182 14.81 24.14 0.44
CA SER A 182 15.95 25.03 0.19
C SER A 182 17.24 24.46 0.80
N GLU A 183 18.38 24.98 0.36
CA GLU A 183 19.71 24.63 0.90
C GLU A 183 19.86 25.08 2.36
N GLU A 184 19.16 26.14 2.78
CA GLU A 184 19.23 26.75 4.11
C GLU A 184 18.68 25.83 5.20
N ILE A 185 17.61 25.09 4.91
CA ILE A 185 17.02 24.10 5.82
C ILE A 185 17.93 22.89 6.01
N LEU A 186 18.70 22.48 5.00
CA LEU A 186 19.68 21.41 5.18
C LEU A 186 20.94 21.90 5.91
N ALA A 187 21.26 23.18 5.78
CA ALA A 187 22.33 23.82 6.55
C ALA A 187 21.98 23.99 8.05
N SER A 188 20.70 23.96 8.43
CA SER A 188 20.28 24.01 9.84
C SER A 188 20.32 22.66 10.54
N ILE A 189 20.42 21.55 9.80
CA ILE A 189 20.53 20.19 10.38
C ILE A 189 21.96 19.97 10.91
N PRO A 190 22.14 19.68 12.20
CA PRO A 190 23.46 19.36 12.75
C PRO A 190 24.12 18.17 12.03
N LEU A 191 25.45 18.16 11.97
CA LEU A 191 26.26 17.09 11.38
C LEU A 191 26.16 16.89 9.85
N ILE A 192 25.33 17.65 9.11
CA ILE A 192 25.46 17.73 7.65
C ILE A 192 26.72 18.53 7.29
N ARG A 193 27.71 17.85 6.71
CA ARG A 193 29.00 18.45 6.31
C ARG A 193 28.94 19.24 5.00
N ASP A 194 28.08 18.81 4.07
CA ASP A 194 27.84 19.47 2.78
C ASP A 194 26.33 19.56 2.51
N PRO A 195 25.69 20.67 2.93
CA PRO A 195 24.27 20.91 2.68
C PRO A 195 23.93 21.05 1.19
N ILE A 196 24.87 21.52 0.36
CA ILE A 196 24.66 21.73 -1.08
C ILE A 196 24.59 20.36 -1.78
N GLN A 197 25.47 19.43 -1.40
CA GLN A 197 25.43 18.06 -1.91
C GLN A 197 24.17 17.32 -1.44
N ALA A 198 23.79 17.45 -0.16
CA ALA A 198 22.55 16.88 0.36
C ALA A 198 21.31 17.44 -0.37
N PHE A 199 21.27 18.74 -0.65
CA PHE A 199 20.20 19.38 -1.43
C PHE A 199 20.12 18.81 -2.85
N ARG A 200 21.26 18.62 -3.52
CA ARG A 200 21.30 18.02 -4.87
C ARG A 200 20.75 16.60 -4.89
N PHE A 201 21.08 15.77 -3.89
CA PHE A 201 20.52 14.42 -3.78
C PHE A 201 19.00 14.45 -3.56
N LEU A 202 18.50 15.23 -2.61
CA LEU A 202 17.05 15.36 -2.39
C LEU A 202 16.32 15.97 -3.60
N LYS A 203 16.96 16.90 -4.32
CA LYS A 203 16.41 17.48 -5.54
C LYS A 203 16.36 16.46 -6.67
N ALA A 204 17.38 15.63 -6.85
CA ALA A 204 17.35 14.51 -7.80
C ALA A 204 16.27 13.47 -7.43
N PHE A 205 16.12 13.15 -6.15
CA PHE A 205 15.03 12.29 -5.68
C PHE A 205 13.64 12.91 -5.89
N ARG A 206 13.48 14.23 -5.78
CA ARG A 206 12.24 14.94 -6.11
C ARG A 206 11.98 15.03 -7.61
N ASP A 207 12.99 15.39 -8.42
CA ASP A 207 12.83 15.75 -9.82
C ASP A 207 12.97 14.55 -10.78
N GLY A 208 13.60 13.46 -10.33
CA GLY A 208 13.89 12.27 -11.13
C GLY A 208 15.23 12.38 -11.89
N SER A 209 15.47 11.39 -12.75
CA SER A 209 16.65 11.37 -13.63
C SER A 209 16.62 12.53 -14.63
N THR A 210 17.78 12.86 -15.20
CA THR A 210 17.88 13.84 -16.29
C THR A 210 16.89 13.48 -17.42
N PHE A 211 16.10 14.45 -17.86
CA PHE A 211 14.97 14.31 -18.81
C PHE A 211 13.69 13.64 -18.28
N SER A 212 13.61 13.30 -17.00
CA SER A 212 12.33 12.97 -16.35
C SER A 212 11.52 14.25 -16.08
N HIS A 213 10.19 14.15 -16.19
CA HIS A 213 9.27 15.19 -15.71
C HIS A 213 8.54 14.67 -14.47
N PRO A 214 8.85 15.18 -13.26
CA PRO A 214 8.21 14.72 -12.04
C PRO A 214 6.73 15.09 -12.07
N SER A 215 5.86 14.13 -11.79
CA SER A 215 4.42 14.40 -11.74
C SER A 215 4.10 15.34 -10.56
N GLU A 216 3.07 16.20 -10.70
CA GLU A 216 2.59 17.00 -9.57
C GLU A 216 2.27 16.16 -8.33
N LYS A 217 1.76 14.94 -8.54
CA LYS A 217 1.51 13.98 -7.46
C LYS A 217 2.83 13.66 -6.75
N SER A 218 3.88 13.29 -7.48
CA SER A 218 5.17 12.93 -6.91
C SER A 218 5.84 14.07 -6.13
N ILE A 219 5.72 15.32 -6.61
CA ILE A 219 6.23 16.51 -5.90
C ILE A 219 5.47 16.72 -4.60
N LYS A 220 4.13 16.61 -4.62
CA LYS A 220 3.29 16.72 -3.40
C LYS A 220 3.60 15.61 -2.39
N VAL A 221 3.86 14.38 -2.85
CA VAL A 221 4.28 13.26 -1.99
C VAL A 221 5.68 13.48 -1.41
N PHE A 222 6.64 13.93 -2.22
CA PHE A 222 7.99 14.29 -1.76
C PHE A 222 7.92 15.38 -0.67
N ASN A 223 7.18 16.46 -0.90
CA ASN A 223 7.03 17.54 0.08
C ASN A 223 6.38 17.07 1.40
N PHE A 224 5.52 16.04 1.36
CA PHE A 224 4.92 15.44 2.56
C PHE A 224 5.91 14.58 3.36
N ILE A 225 6.81 13.84 2.70
CA ILE A 225 7.83 13.02 3.40
C ILE A 225 9.07 13.82 3.80
N LEU A 226 9.37 14.93 3.14
CA LEU A 226 10.56 15.75 3.36
C LEU A 226 10.75 16.19 4.83
N PRO A 227 9.74 16.70 5.57
CA PRO A 227 9.89 17.02 6.99
C PRO A 227 10.32 15.83 7.85
N LYS A 228 9.87 14.60 7.51
CA LYS A 228 10.21 13.37 8.23
C LYS A 228 11.63 12.90 7.92
N ILE A 229 12.07 13.09 6.67
CA ILE A 229 13.48 12.91 6.31
C ILE A 229 14.35 13.87 7.12
N ILE A 230 14.00 15.16 7.18
CA ILE A 230 14.74 16.19 7.93
C ILE A 230 14.80 15.88 9.44
N ASP A 231 13.65 15.60 10.05
CA ASP A 231 13.51 15.29 11.48
C ASP A 231 14.33 14.05 11.86
N GLN A 232 14.21 12.96 11.10
CA GLN A 232 14.96 11.75 11.36
C GLN A 232 16.46 11.89 11.04
N CYS A 233 16.83 12.70 10.04
CA CYS A 233 18.21 13.08 9.80
C CYS A 233 18.83 13.78 11.02
N GLY A 234 18.07 14.59 11.77
CA GLY A 234 18.54 15.17 13.03
C GLY A 234 18.87 14.17 14.15
N ARG A 235 18.45 12.90 14.01
CA ARG A 235 18.62 11.84 15.04
C ARG A 235 19.69 10.79 14.73
N VAL A 236 20.24 10.77 13.51
CA VAL A 236 21.19 9.73 13.07
C VAL A 236 22.65 10.21 13.11
N PRO A 237 23.65 9.32 13.31
CA PRO A 237 25.05 9.72 13.44
C PRO A 237 25.66 10.42 12.21
N SER A 238 25.22 10.08 11.00
CA SER A 238 25.70 10.65 9.74
C SER A 238 24.54 11.09 8.83
N PRO A 239 23.95 12.27 9.05
CA PRO A 239 22.71 12.69 8.37
C PRO A 239 22.87 12.88 6.86
N GLY A 240 24.01 13.44 6.42
CA GLY A 240 24.32 13.58 4.99
C GLY A 240 24.45 12.22 4.28
N ALA A 241 25.04 11.23 4.95
CA ALA A 241 25.12 9.86 4.43
C ALA A 241 23.74 9.19 4.38
N ALA A 242 22.85 9.47 5.35
CA ALA A 242 21.48 8.98 5.35
C ALA A 242 20.71 9.43 4.09
N ILE A 243 20.81 10.73 3.76
CA ILE A 243 20.20 11.33 2.57
C ILE A 243 20.80 10.74 1.28
N GLU A 244 22.13 10.72 1.17
CA GLU A 244 22.83 10.22 -0.01
C GLU A 244 22.53 8.75 -0.29
N ASN A 245 22.61 7.90 0.73
CA ASN A 245 22.34 6.47 0.61
C ASN A 245 20.86 6.17 0.32
N LEU A 246 19.91 6.93 0.90
CA LEU A 246 18.49 6.83 0.56
C LEU A 246 18.25 7.12 -0.92
N CYS A 247 18.85 8.21 -1.45
CA CYS A 247 18.69 8.58 -2.86
C CYS A 247 19.33 7.52 -3.78
N ARG A 248 20.56 7.08 -3.49
CA ARG A 248 21.26 6.01 -4.23
C ARG A 248 20.49 4.68 -4.22
N PHE A 249 19.88 4.33 -3.10
CA PHE A 249 19.04 3.13 -2.99
C PHE A 249 17.82 3.22 -3.90
N VAL A 250 17.08 4.33 -3.84
CA VAL A 250 15.90 4.53 -4.72
C VAL A 250 16.32 4.54 -6.20
N GLU A 251 17.44 5.18 -6.55
CA GLU A 251 18.00 5.16 -7.90
C GLU A 251 18.35 3.74 -8.36
N ALA A 252 19.01 2.94 -7.51
CA ALA A 252 19.37 1.55 -7.81
C ALA A 252 18.15 0.64 -8.06
N THR A 253 17.00 0.93 -7.44
CA THR A 253 15.76 0.18 -7.66
C THR A 253 15.06 0.51 -8.99
N GLY A 254 15.33 1.70 -9.56
CA GLY A 254 14.54 2.27 -10.66
C GLY A 254 13.08 2.62 -10.32
N ALA A 255 12.60 2.35 -9.10
CA ALA A 255 11.19 2.36 -8.71
C ALA A 255 10.78 3.62 -7.91
N ARG A 256 11.33 4.79 -8.27
CA ARG A 256 11.17 6.07 -7.54
C ARG A 256 9.74 6.39 -7.11
N GLU A 257 8.78 6.31 -8.04
CA GLU A 257 7.37 6.61 -7.72
C GLU A 257 6.79 5.63 -6.70
N SER A 258 7.11 4.33 -6.82
CA SER A 258 6.67 3.31 -5.85
C SER A 258 7.23 3.60 -4.46
N PHE A 259 8.51 3.94 -4.34
CA PHE A 259 9.13 4.28 -3.05
C PHE A 259 8.57 5.58 -2.45
N LEU A 260 8.30 6.62 -3.24
CA LEU A 260 7.63 7.84 -2.75
C LEU A 260 6.27 7.53 -2.11
N ASN A 261 5.42 6.72 -2.78
CA ASN A 261 4.14 6.30 -2.21
C ASN A 261 4.33 5.38 -0.98
N LEU A 262 5.30 4.46 -1.01
CA LEU A 262 5.61 3.56 0.11
C LEU A 262 6.06 4.32 1.36
N PHE A 263 6.93 5.32 1.22
CA PHE A 263 7.39 6.16 2.34
C PHE A 263 6.28 7.04 2.91
N GLN A 264 5.33 7.49 2.09
CA GLN A 264 4.13 8.18 2.56
C GLN A 264 3.16 7.24 3.31
N GLU A 265 3.13 5.95 2.94
CA GLU A 265 2.24 4.96 3.55
C GLU A 265 2.82 4.28 4.79
N ASN A 266 4.15 4.11 4.86
CA ASN A 266 4.87 3.43 5.92
C ASN A 266 6.04 4.30 6.40
N GLU A 267 5.72 5.22 7.30
CA GLU A 267 6.65 6.21 7.85
C GLU A 267 7.77 5.54 8.67
N LYS A 268 7.43 4.50 9.45
CA LYS A 268 8.39 3.71 10.24
C LYS A 268 9.44 2.99 9.38
N PHE A 269 9.08 2.60 8.16
CA PHE A 269 10.02 1.98 7.22
C PHE A 269 11.00 3.01 6.64
N LEU A 270 10.54 4.24 6.34
CA LEU A 270 11.42 5.35 5.98
C LEU A 270 12.37 5.70 7.15
N GLU A 271 11.84 5.78 8.37
CA GLU A 271 12.61 6.04 9.59
C GLU A 271 13.71 4.99 9.82
N LEU A 272 13.37 3.70 9.67
CA LEU A 272 14.32 2.60 9.80
C LEU A 272 15.39 2.65 8.70
N LEU A 273 15.01 2.88 7.44
CA LEU A 273 15.97 3.05 6.35
C LEU A 273 16.93 4.21 6.63
N LEU A 274 16.45 5.35 7.11
CA LEU A 274 17.31 6.49 7.47
C LEU A 274 18.24 6.16 8.65
N VAL A 275 17.79 5.38 9.65
CA VAL A 275 18.65 4.87 10.73
C VAL A 275 19.75 3.97 10.16
N VAL A 276 19.42 3.04 9.27
CA VAL A 276 20.42 2.17 8.63
C VAL A 276 21.40 2.97 7.79
N PHE A 277 20.90 3.88 6.95
CA PHE A 277 21.68 4.70 6.03
C PHE A 277 22.56 5.75 6.70
N GLY A 278 22.13 6.30 7.84
CA GLY A 278 22.91 7.23 8.67
C GLY A 278 23.74 6.58 9.78
N GLY A 279 23.51 5.30 10.06
CA GLY A 279 24.11 4.57 11.18
C GLY A 279 25.14 3.51 10.80
N SER A 280 25.05 2.88 9.62
CA SER A 280 26.00 1.85 9.18
C SER A 280 26.27 1.88 7.68
N GLY A 281 27.48 2.30 7.30
CA GLY A 281 27.94 2.28 5.89
C GLY A 281 27.98 0.87 5.28
N LEU A 282 28.26 -0.16 6.08
CA LEU A 282 28.25 -1.56 5.62
C LEU A 282 26.84 -2.02 5.23
N LEU A 283 25.86 -1.82 6.11
CA LEU A 283 24.47 -2.20 5.83
C LEU A 283 23.88 -1.36 4.70
N SER A 284 24.22 -0.07 4.64
CA SER A 284 23.89 0.81 3.51
C SER A 284 24.38 0.23 2.19
N GLN A 285 25.64 -0.19 2.12
CA GLN A 285 26.24 -0.75 0.92
C GLN A 285 25.57 -2.07 0.51
N ILE A 286 25.23 -2.94 1.47
CA ILE A 286 24.51 -4.20 1.21
C ILE A 286 23.15 -3.92 0.56
N ILE A 287 22.34 -3.02 1.15
CA ILE A 287 21.00 -2.69 0.64
C ILE A 287 21.06 -2.00 -0.74
N ILE A 288 22.02 -1.09 -0.95
CA ILE A 288 22.17 -0.38 -2.24
C ILE A 288 22.63 -1.33 -3.35
N GLN A 289 23.54 -2.27 -3.04
CA GLN A 289 24.01 -3.27 -4.01
C GLN A 289 22.98 -4.37 -4.30
N LYS A 290 22.06 -4.61 -3.35
CA LYS A 290 21.03 -5.65 -3.42
C LYS A 290 19.68 -5.13 -2.90
N PRO A 291 18.98 -4.32 -3.70
CA PRO A 291 17.71 -3.72 -3.26
C PRO A 291 16.63 -4.75 -2.90
N GLU A 292 16.71 -5.99 -3.41
CA GLU A 292 15.84 -7.11 -3.08
C GLU A 292 15.97 -7.63 -1.63
N LEU A 293 16.95 -7.13 -0.87
CA LEU A 293 17.08 -7.39 0.57
C LEU A 293 16.29 -6.38 1.42
N VAL A 294 15.70 -5.33 0.82
CA VAL A 294 14.92 -4.34 1.57
C VAL A 294 13.65 -4.93 2.18
N ASP A 295 13.14 -6.04 1.63
CA ASP A 295 11.96 -6.75 2.16
C ASP A 295 12.17 -7.19 3.62
N VAL A 296 13.41 -7.52 4.00
CA VAL A 296 13.82 -7.84 5.38
C VAL A 296 13.51 -6.69 6.35
N LEU A 297 13.54 -5.45 5.86
CA LEU A 297 13.26 -4.24 6.64
C LEU A 297 11.76 -3.90 6.71
N THR A 298 10.93 -4.58 5.90
CA THR A 298 9.46 -4.43 5.94
C THR A 298 8.82 -5.32 7.01
N ASP A 299 9.38 -6.50 7.28
CA ASP A 299 8.96 -7.39 8.37
C ASP A 299 9.59 -6.97 9.71
N MET A 300 9.02 -5.90 10.28
CA MET A 300 9.37 -5.41 11.62
C MET A 300 9.27 -6.52 12.69
N ASP A 301 8.27 -7.39 12.61
CA ASP A 301 8.07 -8.48 13.57
C ASP A 301 9.25 -9.46 13.56
N ALA A 302 9.80 -9.76 12.39
CA ALA A 302 11.02 -10.56 12.25
C ALA A 302 12.27 -9.85 12.80
N ILE A 303 12.36 -8.51 12.67
CA ILE A 303 13.50 -7.73 13.21
C ILE A 303 13.46 -7.69 14.74
N TYR A 304 12.32 -7.37 15.34
CA TYR A 304 12.21 -7.24 16.80
C TYR A 304 12.31 -8.59 17.54
N ARG A 305 11.99 -9.71 16.88
CA ARG A 305 12.04 -11.04 17.51
C ARG A 305 13.39 -11.72 17.29
N PHE A 306 13.92 -12.28 18.38
CA PHE A 306 15.04 -13.22 18.31
C PHE A 306 14.63 -14.48 17.52
N LYS A 307 15.42 -14.87 16.51
CA LYS A 307 15.27 -16.16 15.82
C LYS A 307 16.19 -17.19 16.47
N THR A 308 15.64 -18.33 16.90
CA THR A 308 16.45 -19.47 17.36
C THR A 308 17.10 -20.21 16.18
N PRO A 309 18.19 -20.98 16.39
CA PRO A 309 18.82 -21.76 15.32
C PRO A 309 17.85 -22.71 14.59
N GLU A 310 16.90 -23.29 15.32
CA GLU A 310 15.86 -24.16 14.76
C GLU A 310 14.95 -23.38 13.81
N LYS A 311 14.63 -22.12 14.14
CA LYS A 311 13.80 -21.27 13.28
C LYS A 311 14.56 -20.79 12.04
N ILE A 312 15.85 -20.49 12.16
CA ILE A 312 16.71 -20.17 11.00
C ILE A 312 16.80 -21.39 10.07
N THR A 313 16.96 -22.60 10.63
CA THR A 313 16.94 -23.86 9.87
C THR A 313 15.59 -24.08 9.17
N GLU A 314 14.46 -23.90 9.88
CA GLU A 314 13.11 -24.04 9.30
C GLU A 314 12.89 -23.06 8.13
N ASP A 315 13.24 -21.79 8.32
CA ASP A 315 13.09 -20.76 7.28
C ASP A 315 13.99 -21.09 6.06
N LEU A 316 15.23 -21.52 6.29
CA LEU A 316 16.18 -21.87 5.23
C LEU A 316 15.77 -23.14 4.46
N ASP A 317 15.40 -24.22 5.15
CA ASP A 317 14.94 -25.45 4.50
C ASP A 317 13.69 -25.16 3.65
N ASN A 318 12.76 -24.30 4.12
CA ASN A 318 11.59 -23.87 3.34
C ASN A 318 11.96 -23.09 2.07
N GLU A 319 12.92 -22.15 2.12
CA GLU A 319 13.39 -21.48 0.90
C GLU A 319 14.14 -22.44 -0.04
N LEU A 320 14.91 -23.39 0.49
CA LEU A 320 15.65 -24.38 -0.30
C LEU A 320 14.73 -25.35 -1.08
N LEU A 321 13.48 -25.54 -0.65
CA LEU A 321 12.49 -26.31 -1.41
C LEU A 321 12.15 -25.70 -2.78
N ALA A 322 12.38 -24.39 -2.97
CA ALA A 322 12.17 -23.72 -4.26
C ALA A 322 13.32 -23.99 -5.26
N GLY A 323 14.49 -24.41 -4.79
CA GLY A 323 15.65 -24.72 -5.62
C GLY A 323 15.69 -26.20 -6.03
N THR A 324 15.64 -26.47 -7.33
CA THR A 324 15.70 -27.84 -7.87
C THR A 324 17.13 -28.30 -8.14
N THR A 325 18.01 -27.36 -8.54
CA THR A 325 19.42 -27.62 -8.84
C THR A 325 20.35 -27.10 -7.75
N LEU A 326 21.60 -27.58 -7.71
CA LEU A 326 22.61 -27.05 -6.80
C LEU A 326 22.91 -25.57 -7.03
N ASP A 327 22.90 -25.09 -8.27
CA ASP A 327 23.18 -23.68 -8.57
C ASP A 327 22.07 -22.76 -8.05
N GLU A 328 20.80 -23.16 -8.21
CA GLU A 328 19.65 -22.49 -7.61
C GLU A 328 19.74 -22.47 -6.07
N LYS A 329 20.01 -23.64 -5.45
CA LYS A 329 20.20 -23.74 -3.99
C LYS A 329 21.39 -22.91 -3.50
N SER A 330 22.47 -22.82 -4.27
CA SER A 330 23.63 -21.96 -3.97
C SER A 330 23.27 -20.47 -4.02
N LEU A 331 22.40 -20.06 -4.94
CA LEU A 331 21.91 -18.68 -5.02
C LEU A 331 20.97 -18.36 -3.83
N ILE A 332 20.06 -19.28 -3.49
CA ILE A 332 19.16 -19.18 -2.33
C ILE A 332 19.98 -19.03 -1.04
N LEU A 333 20.96 -19.92 -0.80
CA LEU A 333 21.88 -19.82 0.34
C LEU A 333 22.55 -18.45 0.44
N ARG A 334 23.07 -17.91 -0.66
CA ARG A 334 23.71 -16.58 -0.67
C ARG A 334 22.74 -15.46 -0.33
N ARG A 335 21.51 -15.49 -0.88
CA ARG A 335 20.47 -14.48 -0.61
C ARG A 335 20.02 -14.56 0.86
N PHE A 336 19.67 -15.76 1.34
CA PHE A 336 19.23 -15.99 2.71
C PHE A 336 20.30 -15.57 3.72
N LYS A 337 21.57 -15.95 3.49
CA LYS A 337 22.68 -15.53 4.35
C LYS A 337 22.73 -14.00 4.48
N GLN A 338 22.66 -13.29 3.36
CA GLN A 338 22.76 -11.84 3.35
C GLN A 338 21.53 -11.15 3.95
N ALA A 339 20.34 -11.75 3.82
CA ALA A 339 19.13 -11.31 4.49
C ALA A 339 19.22 -11.46 6.01
N GLU A 340 19.71 -12.60 6.50
CA GLU A 340 19.93 -12.85 7.92
C GLU A 340 21.04 -11.96 8.50
N GLU A 341 22.20 -11.83 7.83
CA GLU A 341 23.28 -10.90 8.22
C GLU A 341 22.80 -9.45 8.27
N LEU A 342 21.98 -9.02 7.30
CA LEU A 342 21.35 -7.70 7.30
C LEU A 342 20.41 -7.54 8.51
N ARG A 343 19.52 -8.51 8.78
CA ARG A 343 18.62 -8.42 9.95
C ARG A 343 19.42 -8.31 11.25
N ILE A 344 20.43 -9.17 11.46
CA ILE A 344 21.26 -9.18 12.67
C ILE A 344 21.97 -7.82 12.84
N GLY A 345 22.56 -7.30 11.76
CA GLY A 345 23.19 -5.98 11.76
C GLY A 345 22.21 -4.84 12.07
N VAL A 346 20.97 -4.92 11.58
CA VAL A 346 19.92 -3.94 11.89
C VAL A 346 19.49 -4.03 13.35
N ARG A 347 19.28 -5.23 13.90
CA ARG A 347 18.94 -5.45 15.33
C ARG A 347 19.97 -4.80 16.25
N TYR A 348 21.25 -4.99 15.96
CA TYR A 348 22.34 -4.32 16.68
C TYR A 348 22.24 -2.79 16.56
N LEU A 349 22.00 -2.27 15.35
CA LEU A 349 21.94 -0.83 15.09
C LEU A 349 20.77 -0.13 15.80
N ILE A 350 19.59 -0.77 15.85
CA ILE A 350 18.42 -0.27 16.58
C ILE A 350 18.44 -0.60 18.08
N LYS A 351 19.50 -1.26 18.57
CA LYS A 351 19.73 -1.68 19.97
C LYS A 351 18.76 -2.73 20.52
N GLU A 352 18.13 -3.52 19.64
CA GLU A 352 17.32 -4.70 19.98
C GLU A 352 18.20 -5.96 20.23
N ALA A 353 19.47 -5.89 19.86
CA ALA A 353 20.50 -6.82 20.28
C ALA A 353 21.72 -6.04 20.76
N ASP A 354 22.35 -6.48 21.85
CA ASP A 354 23.65 -5.98 22.27
C ASP A 354 24.79 -6.71 21.52
N LEU A 355 26.04 -6.42 21.86
CA LEU A 355 27.19 -7.03 21.20
C LEU A 355 27.24 -8.55 21.42
N GLU A 356 26.88 -9.05 22.60
CA GLU A 356 26.93 -10.47 22.93
C GLU A 356 25.84 -11.25 22.17
N GLY A 357 24.59 -10.74 22.18
CA GLY A 357 23.49 -11.29 21.40
C GLY A 357 23.77 -11.25 19.88
N THR A 358 24.38 -10.18 19.38
CA THR A 358 24.76 -10.05 17.96
C THR A 358 25.84 -11.06 17.55
N LEU A 359 26.84 -11.30 18.41
CA LEU A 359 27.86 -12.32 18.16
C LEU A 359 27.27 -13.74 18.22
N SER A 360 26.36 -14.00 19.18
CA SER A 360 25.64 -15.27 19.25
C SER A 360 24.77 -15.51 18.01
N ASP A 361 24.01 -14.51 17.56
CA ASP A 361 23.23 -14.56 16.31
C ASP A 361 24.10 -14.93 15.10
N LEU A 362 25.28 -14.31 14.95
CA LEU A 362 26.22 -14.60 13.86
C LEU A 362 26.83 -16.01 13.94
N SER A 363 27.16 -16.49 15.14
CA SER A 363 27.61 -17.88 15.35
C SER A 363 26.50 -18.89 15.03
N ASN A 364 25.29 -18.67 15.53
CA ASN A 364 24.12 -19.51 15.25
C ASN A 364 23.84 -19.58 13.74
N LEU A 365 23.90 -18.43 13.04
CA LEU A 365 23.75 -18.37 11.59
C LEU A 365 24.86 -19.17 10.87
N ALA A 366 26.11 -19.04 11.30
CA ALA A 366 27.23 -19.77 10.71
C ALA A 366 27.07 -21.29 10.87
N ASP A 367 26.68 -21.77 12.06
CA ASP A 367 26.48 -23.20 12.32
C ASP A 367 25.34 -23.80 11.49
N VAL A 368 24.20 -23.11 11.40
CA VAL A 368 23.07 -23.52 10.53
C VAL A 368 23.50 -23.58 9.07
N PHE A 369 24.27 -22.60 8.60
CA PHE A 369 24.78 -22.59 7.23
C PHE A 369 25.79 -23.72 6.93
N LEU A 370 26.69 -24.01 7.86
CA LEU A 370 27.63 -25.13 7.72
C LEU A 370 26.90 -26.47 7.64
N GLN A 371 25.87 -26.67 8.48
CA GLN A 371 25.04 -27.87 8.45
C GLN A 371 24.25 -28.00 7.14
N ALA A 372 23.63 -26.91 6.66
CA ALA A 372 22.87 -26.90 5.41
C ALA A 372 23.76 -27.18 4.18
N VAL A 373 24.92 -26.52 4.10
CA VAL A 373 25.89 -26.75 3.00
C VAL A 373 26.45 -28.17 3.03
N PHE A 374 26.73 -28.73 4.21
CA PHE A 374 27.16 -30.12 4.36
C PHE A 374 26.08 -31.10 3.88
N LYS A 375 24.83 -30.95 4.33
CA LYS A 375 23.67 -31.76 3.91
C LYS A 375 23.52 -31.79 2.39
N LEU A 376 23.50 -30.61 1.75
CA LEU A 376 23.40 -30.48 0.29
C LEU A 376 24.58 -31.09 -0.46
N SER A 377 25.80 -30.98 0.10
CA SER A 377 27.00 -31.60 -0.49
C SER A 377 26.94 -33.13 -0.42
N CYS A 378 26.40 -33.70 0.67
CA CYS A 378 26.18 -35.14 0.79
C CYS A 378 25.07 -35.64 -0.15
N GLU A 379 23.97 -34.91 -0.29
CA GLU A 379 22.89 -35.22 -1.25
C GLU A 379 23.43 -35.31 -2.68
N GLU A 380 24.24 -34.34 -3.11
CA GLU A 380 24.88 -34.32 -4.43
C GLU A 380 25.82 -35.51 -4.67
N VAL A 381 26.70 -35.81 -3.71
CA VAL A 381 27.67 -36.92 -3.83
C VAL A 381 26.94 -38.26 -3.92
N ASN A 382 25.86 -38.44 -3.17
CA ASN A 382 25.04 -39.66 -3.24
C ASN A 382 24.33 -39.77 -4.60
N GLN A 383 23.72 -38.69 -5.10
CA GLN A 383 23.08 -38.68 -6.43
C GLN A 383 24.07 -39.03 -7.55
N LYS A 384 25.32 -38.54 -7.48
CA LYS A 384 26.39 -38.89 -8.43
C LYS A 384 26.93 -40.31 -8.29
N SER A 385 26.84 -40.92 -7.10
CA SER A 385 27.27 -42.31 -6.83
C SER A 385 26.23 -43.36 -7.28
N ASP A 386 24.96 -42.96 -7.32
CA ASP A 386 23.84 -43.79 -7.79
C ASP A 386 23.57 -43.67 -9.30
N ASP A 387 24.22 -42.74 -10.01
CA ASP A 387 24.17 -42.66 -11.48
C ASP A 387 24.82 -43.90 -12.12
N PRO A 388 24.07 -44.75 -12.85
CA PRO A 388 24.60 -45.97 -13.45
C PRO A 388 25.65 -45.73 -14.54
N VAL A 389 25.83 -44.50 -15.04
CA VAL A 389 26.88 -44.15 -16.00
C VAL A 389 28.26 -44.09 -15.34
N ALA A 390 28.35 -43.83 -14.03
CA ALA A 390 29.63 -43.72 -13.30
C ALA A 390 30.24 -45.08 -12.88
N LYS A 391 29.63 -46.21 -13.24
CA LYS A 391 30.04 -47.58 -12.86
C LYS A 391 30.66 -48.43 -13.98
N ASN A 392 31.03 -47.82 -15.11
CA ASN A 392 31.75 -48.47 -16.23
C ASN A 392 33.13 -47.83 -16.46
#